data_AF-A0AAP9DWR5-F1
#
_entry.id   AF-A0AAP9DWR5-F1
#
_cell.length_a   1.000
_cell.length_b   1.000
_cell.length_c   1.000
_cell.angle_alpha   90.00
_cell.angle_beta   90.00
_cell.angle_gamma   90.00
#
_symmetry.space_group_name_H-M   'P 1'
#
loop_
_entity.id
_entity.type
_entity.pdbx_description
1 polymer ?
#
loop_
_entity_poly.entity_id
_entity_poly.type
_entity_poly.pdbx_seq_one_letter_code
_entity_poly.pdbx_strand_id
1 'polypeptide(L)'
;MIGMNIRVLRKKHKMSQEQLAEKVNVSRQTVAKWENGDALPDIFKCKLLADIFQVTLDQLSRNMSEEEANRLGPKGKQFFGVVKVGERGQIVIPKQARDMYQIQAGDKLIVLGEDATKGIALLKSNEFMEFVEMIQKAEREVDESE
;
A
#
# COMPACT_ATOMS: atom_id res chain seq x y z
N MET A 1 -7.14 19.02 8.39
CA MET A 1 -6.05 18.20 7.81
C MET A 1 -6.61 17.06 6.96
N ILE A 2 -7.42 16.13 7.51
CA ILE A 2 -7.97 14.99 6.73
C ILE A 2 -9.05 15.36 5.67
N GLY A 3 -9.81 16.45 5.90
CA GLY A 3 -10.95 16.81 5.03
C GLY A 3 -10.60 17.08 3.57
N MET A 4 -9.51 17.83 3.35
CA MET A 4 -9.03 18.15 2.00
C MET A 4 -8.62 16.88 1.24
N ASN A 5 -7.98 15.93 1.93
CA ASN A 5 -7.63 14.64 1.36
C ASN A 5 -8.83 13.78 0.99
N ILE A 6 -9.86 13.74 1.84
CA ILE A 6 -11.09 12.99 1.53
C ILE A 6 -11.67 13.49 0.20
N ARG A 7 -11.70 14.81 0.00
CA ARG A 7 -12.15 15.42 -1.26
C ARG A 7 -11.26 15.03 -2.45
N VAL A 8 -9.95 15.14 -2.29
CA VAL A 8 -8.98 14.81 -3.35
C VAL A 8 -9.07 13.33 -3.76
N LEU A 9 -9.05 12.42 -2.77
CA LEU A 9 -9.16 10.98 -2.99
C LEU A 9 -10.51 10.61 -3.60
N ARG A 10 -11.62 11.20 -3.13
CA ARG A 10 -12.95 10.98 -3.71
C ARG A 10 -12.98 11.37 -5.19
N LYS A 11 -12.41 12.52 -5.56
CA LYS A 11 -12.31 12.96 -6.96
C LYS A 11 -11.43 12.02 -7.80
N LYS A 12 -10.29 11.56 -7.28
CA LYS A 12 -9.42 10.56 -7.93
C LYS A 12 -10.19 9.28 -8.27
N HIS A 13 -11.05 8.86 -7.36
CA HIS A 13 -11.93 7.69 -7.52
C HIS A 13 -13.23 7.98 -8.30
N LYS A 14 -13.38 9.19 -8.85
CA LYS A 14 -14.55 9.64 -9.64
C LYS A 14 -15.90 9.47 -8.91
N MET A 15 -15.89 9.62 -7.59
CA MET A 15 -17.10 9.47 -6.76
C MET A 15 -17.75 10.83 -6.46
N SER A 16 -19.08 10.88 -6.41
CA SER A 16 -19.84 11.98 -5.82
C SER A 16 -19.82 11.90 -4.29
N GLN A 17 -20.17 13.01 -3.61
CA GLN A 17 -20.32 12.99 -2.14
C GLN A 17 -21.40 11.99 -1.70
N GLU A 18 -22.46 11.82 -2.49
CA GLU A 18 -23.53 10.83 -2.26
C GLU A 18 -22.97 9.40 -2.30
N GLN A 19 -22.24 9.07 -3.37
CA GLN A 19 -21.67 7.74 -3.57
C GLN A 19 -20.66 7.37 -2.48
N LEU A 20 -19.88 8.34 -2.01
CA LEU A 20 -18.97 8.11 -0.89
C LEU A 20 -19.75 7.90 0.41
N ALA A 21 -20.81 8.69 0.63
CA ALA A 21 -21.65 8.61 1.83
C ALA A 21 -22.36 7.25 1.95
N GLU A 22 -22.87 6.73 0.84
CA GLU A 22 -23.44 5.37 0.76
C GLU A 22 -22.39 4.30 1.13
N LYS A 23 -21.17 4.39 0.56
CA LYS A 23 -20.10 3.42 0.83
C LYS A 23 -19.62 3.43 2.28
N VAL A 24 -19.63 4.59 2.93
CA VAL A 24 -19.24 4.72 4.35
C VAL A 24 -20.41 4.66 5.33
N ASN A 25 -21.63 4.40 4.83
CA ASN A 25 -22.87 4.33 5.59
C ASN A 25 -23.08 5.56 6.49
N VAL A 26 -23.11 6.74 5.87
CA VAL A 26 -23.41 8.03 6.52
C VAL A 26 -24.24 8.91 5.57
N SER A 27 -24.72 10.06 6.05
CA SER A 27 -25.41 11.02 5.19
C SER A 27 -24.44 11.78 4.28
N ARG A 28 -24.90 12.22 3.10
CA ARG A 28 -24.15 13.13 2.22
C ARG A 28 -23.68 14.40 2.93
N GLN A 29 -24.50 14.94 3.84
CA GLN A 29 -24.14 16.10 4.65
C GLN A 29 -22.96 15.82 5.58
N THR A 30 -22.86 14.60 6.14
CA THR A 30 -21.73 14.18 6.96
C THR A 30 -20.43 14.19 6.17
N VAL A 31 -20.44 13.67 4.93
CA VAL A 31 -19.28 13.72 4.04
C VAL A 31 -18.90 15.16 3.69
N ALA A 32 -19.89 16.03 3.42
CA ALA A 32 -19.62 17.45 3.15
C ALA A 32 -18.94 18.15 4.34
N LYS A 33 -19.40 17.89 5.57
CA LYS A 33 -18.77 18.41 6.79
C LYS A 33 -17.34 17.89 6.96
N TRP A 34 -17.08 16.62 6.67
CA TRP A 34 -15.73 16.08 6.69
C TRP A 34 -14.82 16.78 5.68
N GLU A 35 -15.27 16.97 4.45
CA GLU A 35 -14.48 17.62 3.40
C GLU A 35 -14.17 19.10 3.69
N ASN A 36 -15.08 19.80 4.36
CA ASN A 36 -14.93 21.20 4.75
C ASN A 36 -14.10 21.37 6.04
N GLY A 37 -13.89 20.30 6.80
CA GLY A 37 -13.20 20.35 8.09
C GLY A 37 -14.10 20.73 9.26
N ASP A 38 -15.42 20.82 9.05
CA ASP A 38 -16.42 21.14 10.08
C ASP A 38 -16.65 19.96 11.06
N ALA A 39 -16.32 18.74 10.63
CA ALA A 39 -16.38 17.54 11.45
C ALA A 39 -15.25 16.57 11.06
N LEU A 40 -14.89 15.66 11.97
CA LEU A 40 -13.93 14.60 11.71
C LEU A 40 -14.63 13.23 11.64
N PRO A 41 -14.23 12.34 10.73
CA PRO A 41 -14.63 10.94 10.78
C PRO A 41 -14.06 10.27 12.03
N ASP A 42 -14.84 9.35 12.62
CA ASP A 42 -14.34 8.50 13.70
C ASP A 42 -13.29 7.48 13.17
N ILE A 43 -12.63 6.77 14.07
CA ILE A 43 -11.56 5.83 13.71
C ILE A 43 -12.02 4.69 12.79
N PHE A 44 -13.28 4.24 12.92
CA PHE A 44 -13.83 3.19 12.07
C PHE A 44 -14.12 3.73 10.66
N LYS A 45 -14.68 4.93 10.55
CA LYS A 45 -14.89 5.62 9.27
C LYS A 45 -13.55 5.96 8.60
N CYS A 46 -12.54 6.37 9.36
CA CYS A 46 -11.18 6.56 8.85
C CYS A 46 -10.63 5.27 8.23
N LYS A 47 -10.78 4.13 8.92
CA LYS A 47 -10.35 2.82 8.38
C LYS A 47 -11.09 2.48 7.10
N LEU A 48 -12.42 2.65 7.08
CA LEU A 48 -13.25 2.37 5.91
C LEU A 48 -12.91 3.27 4.72
N LEU A 49 -12.66 4.57 4.96
CA LEU A 49 -12.21 5.51 3.94
C LEU A 49 -10.84 5.10 3.37
N ALA A 50 -9.90 4.69 4.23
CA ALA A 50 -8.59 4.21 3.80
C ALA A 50 -8.71 2.96 2.91
N ASP A 51 -9.61 2.04 3.26
CA ASP A 51 -9.88 0.84 2.46
C ASP A 51 -10.53 1.18 1.11
N ILE A 52 -11.56 2.03 1.09
CA ILE A 52 -12.22 2.48 -0.14
C ILE A 52 -11.23 3.17 -1.08
N PHE A 53 -10.40 4.05 -0.54
CA PHE A 53 -9.45 4.82 -1.34
C PHE A 53 -8.17 4.05 -1.68
N GLN A 54 -7.99 2.84 -1.13
CA GLN A 54 -6.80 2.02 -1.28
C GLN A 54 -5.52 2.74 -0.83
N VAL A 55 -5.58 3.39 0.34
CA VAL A 55 -4.48 4.12 0.96
C VAL A 55 -4.28 3.65 2.40
N THR A 56 -3.15 4.01 3.03
CA THR A 56 -2.95 3.82 4.47
C THR A 56 -3.64 4.93 5.27
N LEU A 57 -3.89 4.71 6.57
CA LEU A 57 -4.42 5.76 7.46
C LEU A 57 -3.49 6.98 7.55
N ASP A 58 -2.17 6.74 7.51
CA ASP A 58 -1.16 7.80 7.46
C ASP A 58 -1.24 8.61 6.15
N GLN A 59 -1.40 7.94 5.00
CA GLN A 59 -1.65 8.63 3.74
C GLN A 59 -2.98 9.40 3.76
N LEU A 60 -4.01 8.87 4.41
CA LEU A 60 -5.28 9.56 4.56
C LEU A 60 -5.15 10.84 5.41
N SER A 61 -4.26 10.88 6.41
CA SER A 61 -4.13 11.99 7.35
C SER A 61 -3.20 13.13 6.90
N ARG A 62 -2.22 12.86 6.03
CA ARG A 62 -1.22 13.83 5.54
C ARG A 62 -1.82 14.85 4.58
N ASN A 63 -1.61 16.16 4.74
CA ASN A 63 -2.04 17.12 3.70
C ASN A 63 -1.33 16.83 2.36
N MET A 64 -2.06 16.34 1.35
CA MET A 64 -1.54 16.06 0.02
C MET A 64 -2.21 16.95 -1.03
N SER A 65 -1.40 17.42 -1.98
CA SER A 65 -1.89 18.02 -3.22
C SER A 65 -2.56 16.99 -4.14
N GLU A 66 -3.35 17.45 -5.11
CA GLU A 66 -3.94 16.57 -6.13
C GLU A 66 -2.86 15.80 -6.91
N GLU A 67 -1.69 16.41 -7.13
CA GLU A 67 -0.56 15.76 -7.79
C GLU A 67 0.05 14.62 -6.96
N GLU A 68 0.21 14.81 -5.64
CA GLU A 68 0.72 13.78 -4.74
C GLU A 68 -0.28 12.63 -4.61
N ALA A 69 -1.58 12.95 -4.53
CA ALA A 69 -2.63 11.94 -4.50
C ALA A 69 -2.66 11.08 -5.78
N ASN A 70 -2.36 11.67 -6.94
CA ASN A 70 -2.23 10.93 -8.20
C ASN A 70 -1.01 10.01 -8.25
N ARG A 71 0.06 10.34 -7.52
CA ARG A 71 1.27 9.51 -7.39
C ARG A 71 1.14 8.41 -6.34
N LEU A 72 0.07 8.39 -5.55
CA LEU A 72 -0.19 7.31 -4.60
C LEU A 72 -0.37 5.98 -5.34
N GLY A 73 0.55 5.05 -5.07
CA GLY A 73 0.42 3.65 -5.44
C GLY A 73 -0.71 2.95 -4.67
N PRO A 74 -1.07 1.72 -5.06
CA PRO A 74 -2.02 0.90 -4.32
C PRO A 74 -1.64 0.76 -2.84
N LYS A 75 -2.62 0.50 -1.98
CA LYS A 75 -2.40 0.25 -0.55
C LYS A 75 -1.23 -0.72 -0.32
N GLY A 76 -0.23 -0.30 0.45
CA GLY A 76 0.97 -1.09 0.75
C GLY A 76 2.00 -1.21 -0.38
N LYS A 77 1.77 -0.59 -1.54
CA LYS A 77 2.73 -0.56 -2.66
C LYS A 77 3.33 0.84 -2.80
N GLN A 78 4.63 0.92 -2.59
CA GLN A 78 5.37 2.17 -2.74
C GLN A 78 6.09 2.20 -4.08
N PHE A 79 5.96 3.30 -4.82
CA PHE A 79 6.64 3.51 -6.08
C PHE A 79 8.02 4.12 -5.84
N PHE A 80 9.07 3.41 -6.25
CA PHE A 80 10.46 3.85 -6.07
C PHE A 80 11.10 4.42 -7.34
N GLY A 81 10.34 4.55 -8.43
CA GLY A 81 10.79 5.06 -9.72
C GLY A 81 10.69 4.04 -10.85
N VAL A 82 10.89 4.51 -12.08
CA VAL A 82 11.09 3.66 -13.26
C VAL A 82 12.58 3.42 -13.42
N VAL A 83 12.97 2.16 -13.61
CA VAL A 83 14.36 1.77 -13.83
C VAL A 83 14.50 1.09 -15.20
N LYS A 84 15.59 1.36 -15.89
CA LYS A 84 15.90 0.72 -17.17
C LYS A 84 16.75 -0.53 -16.93
N VAL A 85 16.54 -1.54 -17.75
CA VAL A 85 17.39 -2.73 -17.79
C VAL A 85 18.67 -2.39 -18.55
N GLY A 86 19.82 -2.63 -17.95
CA GLY A 86 21.13 -2.44 -18.59
C GLY A 86 21.45 -3.54 -19.61
N GLU A 87 22.53 -3.38 -20.36
CA GLU A 87 22.94 -4.27 -21.46
C GLU A 87 23.12 -5.75 -21.05
N ARG A 88 23.43 -6.01 -19.77
CA ARG A 88 23.60 -7.36 -19.22
C ARG A 88 22.39 -7.85 -18.43
N GLY A 89 21.21 -7.29 -18.67
CA GLY A 89 20.00 -7.63 -17.90
C GLY A 89 19.99 -7.07 -16.47
N GLN A 90 20.90 -6.15 -16.14
CA GLN A 90 21.03 -5.60 -14.79
C GLN A 90 19.88 -4.61 -14.49
N ILE A 91 19.24 -4.78 -13.34
CA ILE A 91 18.23 -3.86 -12.83
C ILE A 91 18.83 -3.15 -11.61
N VAL A 92 18.88 -1.83 -11.65
CA VAL A 92 19.36 -1.03 -10.52
C VAL A 92 18.21 -0.79 -9.55
N ILE A 93 18.30 -1.33 -8.34
CA ILE A 93 17.34 -1.04 -7.27
C ILE A 93 17.54 0.42 -6.82
N PRO A 94 16.53 1.30 -6.89
CA PRO A 94 16.65 2.69 -6.46
C PRO A 94 17.13 2.81 -5.01
N LYS A 95 17.92 3.86 -4.71
CA LYS A 95 18.48 4.07 -3.36
C LYS A 95 17.40 4.01 -2.26
N GLN A 96 16.27 4.66 -2.50
CA GLN A 96 15.14 4.70 -1.55
C GLN A 96 14.60 3.31 -1.22
N ALA A 97 14.51 2.41 -2.22
CA ALA A 97 14.11 1.03 -1.99
C ALA A 97 15.20 0.27 -1.22
N ARG A 98 16.48 0.48 -1.56
CA ARG A 98 17.59 -0.12 -0.81
C ARG A 98 17.61 0.29 0.65
N ASP A 99 17.42 1.58 0.93
CA ASP A 99 17.40 2.09 2.30
C ASP A 99 16.21 1.52 3.09
N MET A 100 15.03 1.44 2.45
CA MET A 100 13.81 0.89 3.08
C MET A 100 13.89 -0.62 3.36
N TYR A 101 14.34 -1.40 2.38
CA TYR A 101 14.45 -2.86 2.50
C TYR A 101 15.84 -3.31 3.00
N GLN A 102 16.66 -2.36 3.45
CA GLN A 102 18.03 -2.55 3.95
C GLN A 102 18.92 -3.38 3.02
N ILE A 103 18.75 -3.22 1.70
CA ILE A 103 19.49 -3.98 0.68
C ILE A 103 20.88 -3.39 0.51
N GLN A 104 21.91 -4.19 0.78
CA GLN A 104 23.31 -3.81 0.68
C GLN A 104 24.07 -4.61 -0.38
N ALA A 105 25.25 -4.13 -0.75
CA ALA A 105 26.13 -4.86 -1.66
C ALA A 105 26.56 -6.19 -0.99
N GLY A 106 26.38 -7.29 -1.70
CA GLY A 106 26.65 -8.64 -1.18
C GLY A 106 25.40 -9.39 -0.68
N ASP A 107 24.26 -8.70 -0.51
CA ASP A 107 23.00 -9.35 -0.17
C ASP A 107 22.58 -10.32 -1.29
N LYS A 108 22.12 -11.51 -0.88
CA LYS A 108 21.52 -12.50 -1.78
C LYS A 108 20.02 -12.30 -1.83
N LEU A 109 19.50 -11.99 -3.01
CA LEU A 109 18.08 -11.86 -3.28
C LEU A 109 17.57 -13.08 -4.05
N ILE A 110 16.42 -13.59 -3.63
CA ILE A 110 15.67 -14.61 -4.35
C ILE A 110 14.78 -13.89 -5.37
N VAL A 111 14.80 -14.40 -6.60
CA VAL A 111 14.02 -13.89 -7.72
C VAL A 111 12.92 -14.91 -8.03
N LEU A 112 11.66 -14.53 -7.84
CA LEU A 112 10.49 -15.40 -8.10
C LEU A 112 9.66 -14.86 -9.26
N GLY A 113 9.07 -15.76 -10.03
CA GLY A 113 8.12 -15.44 -11.11
C GLY A 113 7.01 -16.50 -11.15
N GLU A 114 5.77 -16.06 -11.31
CA GLU A 114 4.59 -16.94 -11.32
C GLU A 114 4.27 -17.44 -12.75
N ASP A 115 4.48 -16.59 -13.76
CA ASP A 115 4.36 -16.89 -15.21
C ASP A 115 4.92 -15.72 -16.04
N ALA A 116 5.07 -15.90 -17.37
CA ALA A 116 5.65 -14.90 -18.30
C ALA A 116 4.97 -13.52 -18.30
N THR A 117 3.80 -13.36 -17.67
CA THR A 117 2.96 -12.16 -17.73
C THR A 117 2.76 -11.44 -16.39
N LYS A 118 3.12 -12.02 -15.24
CA LYS A 118 2.76 -11.49 -13.90
C LYS A 118 3.88 -10.73 -13.17
N GLY A 119 5.06 -10.61 -13.78
CA GLY A 119 6.18 -9.85 -13.22
C GLY A 119 7.07 -10.68 -12.31
N ILE A 120 8.06 -10.02 -11.71
CA ILE A 120 9.12 -10.63 -10.91
C ILE A 120 9.02 -10.09 -9.48
N ALA A 121 9.11 -10.98 -8.50
CA ALA A 121 9.24 -10.64 -7.08
C ALA A 121 10.69 -10.81 -6.62
N LEU A 122 11.15 -9.91 -5.75
CA LEU A 122 12.46 -9.94 -5.11
C LEU A 122 12.29 -10.07 -3.60
N LEU A 123 12.97 -11.03 -3.00
CA LEU A 123 12.94 -11.31 -1.56
C LEU A 123 14.36 -11.46 -1.02
N LYS A 124 14.61 -11.07 0.23
CA LYS A 124 15.89 -11.38 0.88
C LYS A 124 15.94 -12.86 1.23
N SER A 125 17.08 -13.50 0.93
CA SER A 125 17.27 -14.93 1.24
C SER A 125 17.14 -15.25 2.74
N ASN A 126 17.64 -14.39 3.62
CA ASN A 126 17.54 -14.59 5.07
C ASN A 126 16.08 -14.58 5.55
N GLU A 127 15.29 -13.59 5.13
CA GLU A 127 13.86 -13.49 5.49
C GLU A 127 13.05 -14.67 4.94
N PHE A 128 13.39 -15.14 3.72
CA PHE A 128 12.73 -16.31 3.15
C PHE A 128 13.01 -17.59 3.94
N MET A 129 14.25 -17.81 4.38
CA MET A 129 14.59 -18.98 5.19
C MET A 129 13.87 -18.97 6.54
N GLU A 130 13.79 -17.82 7.21
CA GLU A 130 13.01 -17.66 8.45
C GLU A 130 11.53 -18.00 8.23
N PHE A 131 10.95 -17.56 7.11
CA PHE A 131 9.57 -17.88 6.74
C PHE A 131 9.36 -19.38 6.50
N VAL A 132 10.29 -20.05 5.79
CA VAL A 132 10.24 -21.50 5.56
C VAL A 132 10.36 -22.28 6.87
N GLU A 133 11.27 -21.88 7.75
CA GLU A 133 11.42 -22.50 9.07
C GLU A 133 10.15 -22.36 9.91
N MET A 134 9.49 -21.19 9.85
CA MET A 134 8.24 -20.95 10.56
C MET A 134 7.10 -21.85 10.05
N ILE A 135 6.99 -22.05 8.73
CA ILE A 135 6.00 -22.97 8.14
C ILE A 135 6.29 -24.41 8.54
N GLN A 136 7.54 -24.87 8.41
CA GLN A 136 7.92 -26.23 8.78
C GLN A 136 7.65 -26.54 10.25
N LYS A 137 7.83 -25.54 11.12
CA LYS A 137 7.52 -25.68 12.54
C LYS A 137 6.00 -25.79 12.77
N ALA A 138 5.20 -24.98 12.09
CA ALA A 138 3.74 -25.04 12.19
C ALA A 138 3.17 -26.36 11.65
N GLU A 139 3.72 -26.91 10.57
CA GLU A 139 3.30 -28.22 10.04
C GLU A 139 3.61 -29.37 11.02
N ARG A 140 4.74 -29.30 11.74
CA ARG A 140 5.08 -30.30 12.78
C ARG A 140 4.18 -30.23 14.00
N GLU A 141 3.76 -29.04 14.42
CA GLU A 141 2.86 -28.87 15.57
C GLU A 141 1.43 -29.38 15.28
N VAL A 142 1.01 -29.40 14.01
CA VAL A 142 -0.28 -29.99 13.59
C VAL A 142 -0.21 -31.52 13.63
N ASP A 143 0.88 -32.12 13.16
CA ASP A 143 1.08 -33.58 13.08
C ASP A 143 1.31 -34.24 14.47
N GLU A 144 1.80 -33.49 15.46
CA GLU A 144 1.93 -33.97 16.86
C GLU A 144 0.63 -33.84 17.69
N SER A 145 -0.43 -33.27 17.10
CA SER A 145 -1.72 -33.04 17.77
C SER A 145 -2.88 -33.90 17.25
N GLU A 146 -2.63 -34.79 16.28
CA GLU A 146 -3.52 -35.89 15.86
C GLU A 146 -3.17 -37.23 16.55
#